data_AF-A0A2P8KH96-F1
#
_entry.id   AF-A0A2P8KH96-F1
#
_cell.length_a   1.000
_cell.length_b   1.000
_cell.length_c   1.000
_cell.angle_alpha   90.00
_cell.angle_beta   90.00
_cell.angle_gamma   90.00
#
_symmetry.space_group_name_H-M   'P 1'
#
loop_
_entity.id
_entity.type
_entity.pdbx_description
1 polymer ?
#
loop_
_entity_poly.entity_id
_entity_poly.type
_entity_poly.pdbx_seq_one_letter_code
_entity_poly.pdbx_strand_id
1 'polypeptide(L)'
;MNKPDPAPMRHPLQDLLARYRTVFHAAWQARHELAGPKRLTDELAFLPAALSLQETPVHPAPRRLAFALIALFLIALLWSVIGQIDIVAVASGRIVVSERTKLVQPLERSVVRRVLVKDGDPVEAGQVLVELDPTSASADKTSIDEQLKSAQSELLRTRALSQAIHRPSLLPGLGDVLPAGWSESDARAARTQLRDEWSDITAKLARTAAEIPTSTACSTGVLTTRVRLPATQAPTSWMAWQAPTA
;
A
#
# COMPACT_ATOMS: atom_id res chain seq x y z
N MET A 1 67.51 -69.12 15.10
CA MET A 1 66.81 -69.93 14.08
C MET A 1 65.80 -69.02 13.39
N ASN A 2 66.07 -68.63 12.15
CA ASN A 2 65.41 -67.52 11.45
C ASN A 2 63.99 -67.92 10.99
N LYS A 3 62.98 -67.10 11.30
CA LYS A 3 61.59 -67.29 10.84
C LYS A 3 61.44 -66.57 9.49
N PRO A 4 61.06 -67.25 8.39
CA PRO A 4 60.93 -66.58 7.09
C PRO A 4 59.75 -65.60 7.10
N ASP A 5 59.98 -64.40 6.53
CA ASP A 5 59.01 -63.32 6.40
C ASP A 5 57.81 -63.74 5.52
N PRO A 6 56.57 -63.33 5.84
CA PRO A 6 55.40 -63.64 5.03
C PRO A 6 55.43 -62.84 3.70
N ALA A 7 55.40 -63.57 2.58
CA ALA A 7 55.33 -62.99 1.24
C ALA A 7 54.07 -62.10 1.06
N PRO A 8 54.15 -61.00 0.31
CA PRO A 8 53.03 -60.07 0.13
C PRO A 8 51.85 -60.75 -0.59
N MET A 9 50.68 -60.73 0.05
CA MET A 9 49.45 -61.31 -0.47
C MET A 9 48.96 -60.55 -1.71
N ARG A 10 49.30 -61.05 -2.90
CA ARG A 10 48.61 -60.68 -4.14
C ARG A 10 47.19 -61.23 -4.08
N HIS A 11 46.21 -60.43 -4.51
CA HIS A 11 44.81 -60.84 -4.47
C HIS A 11 44.62 -62.13 -5.29
N PRO A 12 43.97 -63.17 -4.72
CA PRO A 12 43.85 -64.47 -5.37
C PRO A 12 43.14 -64.39 -6.73
N LEU A 13 42.24 -63.40 -6.90
CA LEU A 13 41.56 -63.12 -8.16
C LEU A 13 42.50 -62.56 -9.23
N GLN A 14 43.48 -61.74 -8.86
CA GLN A 14 44.44 -61.18 -9.81
C GLN A 14 45.41 -62.25 -10.30
N ASP A 15 45.87 -63.14 -9.41
CA ASP A 15 46.72 -64.27 -9.79
C ASP A 15 45.96 -65.28 -10.66
N LEU A 16 44.67 -65.52 -10.39
CA LEU A 16 43.81 -66.35 -11.23
C LEU A 16 43.61 -65.71 -12.62
N LEU A 17 43.27 -64.42 -12.68
CA LEU A 17 43.12 -63.68 -13.95
C LEU A 17 44.42 -63.65 -14.75
N ALA A 18 45.56 -63.44 -14.11
CA ALA A 18 46.86 -63.44 -14.78
C ALA A 18 47.18 -64.82 -15.38
N ARG A 19 46.97 -65.89 -14.60
CA ARG A 19 47.15 -67.27 -15.09
C ARG A 19 46.21 -67.59 -16.25
N TYR A 20 44.93 -67.28 -16.13
CA TYR A 20 43.96 -67.46 -17.22
C TYR A 20 44.31 -66.64 -18.45
N ARG A 21 44.79 -65.39 -18.28
CA ARG A 21 45.23 -64.55 -19.41
C ARG A 21 46.44 -65.16 -20.13
N THR A 22 47.40 -65.70 -19.39
CA THR A 22 48.57 -66.37 -20.00
C THR A 22 48.19 -67.65 -20.73
N VAL A 23 47.31 -68.47 -20.15
CA VAL A 23 46.80 -69.69 -20.78
C VAL A 23 45.98 -69.35 -22.02
N PHE A 24 45.10 -68.36 -21.93
CA PHE A 24 44.30 -67.88 -23.06
C PHE A 24 45.18 -67.35 -24.19
N HIS A 25 46.19 -66.54 -23.87
CA HIS A 25 47.10 -65.99 -24.88
C HIS A 25 47.94 -67.08 -25.55
N ALA A 26 48.49 -68.02 -24.76
CA ALA A 26 49.24 -69.16 -25.29
C ALA A 26 48.36 -70.07 -26.18
N ALA A 27 47.13 -70.37 -25.73
CA ALA A 27 46.17 -71.14 -26.51
C ALA A 27 45.74 -70.40 -27.79
N TRP A 28 45.58 -69.08 -27.72
CA TRP A 28 45.21 -68.25 -28.87
C TRP A 28 46.31 -68.18 -29.93
N GLN A 29 47.58 -68.13 -29.50
CA GLN A 29 48.74 -68.19 -30.39
C GLN A 29 48.85 -69.56 -31.08
N ALA A 30 48.68 -70.65 -30.32
CA ALA A 30 48.70 -72.03 -30.83
C ALA A 30 47.45 -72.44 -31.63
N ARG A 31 46.43 -71.56 -31.76
CA ARG A 31 45.18 -71.91 -32.46
C ARG A 31 45.39 -72.34 -33.91
N HIS A 32 46.45 -71.84 -34.56
CA HIS A 32 46.74 -72.16 -35.95
C HIS A 32 47.30 -73.58 -36.09
N GLU A 33 47.87 -74.16 -35.03
CA GLU A 33 48.33 -75.55 -34.97
C GLU A 33 47.18 -76.53 -34.66
N LEU A 34 46.17 -76.07 -33.92
CA LEU A 34 44.94 -76.82 -33.63
C LEU A 34 43.97 -76.86 -34.82
N ALA A 35 44.16 -76.00 -35.81
CA ALA A 35 43.45 -76.07 -37.07
C ALA A 35 44.07 -77.22 -37.88
N GLY A 36 43.34 -78.34 -38.02
CA GLY A 36 43.76 -79.49 -38.80
C GLY A 36 44.20 -79.13 -40.24
N PRO A 37 44.89 -80.03 -40.95
CA PRO A 37 45.38 -79.78 -42.29
C PRO A 37 44.23 -79.37 -43.21
N LYS A 38 44.40 -78.29 -43.99
CA LYS A 38 43.40 -77.85 -44.97
C LYS A 38 43.26 -78.92 -46.07
N ARG A 39 42.29 -79.81 -45.94
CA ARG A 39 41.97 -80.83 -46.95
C ARG A 39 41.14 -80.21 -48.08
N LEU A 40 41.48 -80.55 -49.32
CA LEU A 40 40.80 -80.03 -50.51
C LEU A 40 39.41 -80.64 -50.65
N THR A 41 38.50 -79.95 -51.35
CA THR A 41 37.09 -80.35 -51.54
C THR A 41 36.95 -81.79 -52.06
N ASP A 42 37.89 -82.21 -52.90
CA ASP A 42 37.90 -83.55 -53.50
C ASP A 42 38.25 -84.64 -52.45
N GLU A 43 39.15 -84.37 -51.50
CA GLU A 43 39.50 -85.32 -50.44
C GLU A 43 38.37 -85.53 -49.43
N LEU A 44 37.56 -84.49 -49.20
CA LEU A 44 36.40 -84.55 -48.31
C LEU A 44 35.27 -85.42 -48.87
N ALA A 45 35.18 -85.54 -50.19
CA ALA A 45 34.19 -86.39 -50.86
C ALA A 45 34.48 -87.90 -50.71
N PHE A 46 35.73 -88.27 -50.42
CA PHE A 46 36.16 -89.67 -50.22
C PHE A 46 36.15 -90.11 -48.75
N LEU A 47 35.84 -89.22 -47.80
CA LEU A 47 35.71 -89.57 -46.39
C LEU A 47 34.34 -90.20 -46.10
N PRO A 48 34.23 -91.14 -45.13
CA PRO A 48 32.94 -91.69 -44.70
C PRO A 48 31.98 -90.57 -44.31
N ALA A 49 30.69 -90.72 -44.63
CA ALA A 49 29.68 -89.65 -44.56
C ALA A 49 29.57 -88.91 -43.21
N ALA A 50 29.98 -89.56 -42.11
CA ALA A 50 30.02 -88.93 -40.78
C ALA A 50 31.13 -87.87 -40.65
N LEU A 51 32.28 -88.07 -41.32
CA LEU A 51 33.46 -87.21 -41.20
C LEU A 51 33.40 -86.02 -42.17
N SER A 52 32.75 -86.17 -43.33
CA SER A 52 32.57 -85.09 -44.31
C SER A 52 31.67 -83.96 -43.80
N LEU A 53 30.64 -84.27 -43.00
CA LEU A 53 29.77 -83.26 -42.38
C LEU A 53 30.47 -82.43 -41.30
N GLN A 54 31.45 -83.00 -40.60
CA GLN A 54 32.16 -82.33 -39.51
C GLN A 54 33.31 -81.45 -40.02
N GLU A 55 33.94 -81.85 -41.13
CA GLU A 55 35.08 -81.18 -41.75
C GLU A 55 34.69 -80.22 -42.90
N THR A 56 33.40 -80.16 -43.27
CA THR A 56 32.93 -79.18 -44.26
C THR A 56 33.18 -77.76 -43.73
N PRO A 57 33.91 -76.90 -44.46
CA PRO A 57 34.20 -75.55 -44.00
C PRO A 57 32.88 -74.81 -43.74
N VAL A 58 32.71 -74.30 -42.53
CA VAL A 58 31.55 -73.48 -42.17
C VAL A 58 31.43 -72.33 -43.16
N HIS A 59 30.22 -72.13 -43.70
CA HIS A 59 29.95 -71.07 -44.66
C HIS A 59 30.46 -69.72 -44.10
N PRO A 60 31.05 -68.82 -44.91
CA PRO A 60 31.63 -67.57 -44.40
C PRO A 60 30.59 -66.58 -43.83
N ALA A 61 29.30 -66.79 -44.06
CA ALA A 61 28.21 -65.91 -43.62
C ALA A 61 28.15 -65.68 -42.09
N PRO A 62 28.11 -66.71 -41.21
CA PRO A 62 28.12 -66.52 -39.75
C PRO A 62 29.32 -65.69 -39.27
N ARG A 63 30.50 -65.85 -39.89
CA ARG A 63 31.68 -65.08 -39.52
C ARG A 63 31.56 -63.61 -39.93
N ARG A 64 31.00 -63.33 -41.11
CA ARG A 64 30.69 -61.95 -41.56
C ARG A 64 29.64 -61.31 -40.66
N LEU A 65 28.62 -62.06 -40.26
CA LEU A 65 27.58 -61.61 -39.34
C LEU A 65 28.17 -61.26 -37.96
N ALA A 66 29.04 -62.12 -37.42
CA ALA A 66 29.73 -61.84 -36.16
C ALA A 66 30.56 -60.55 -36.22
N PHE A 67 31.33 -60.34 -37.30
CA PHE A 67 32.08 -59.09 -37.49
C PHE A 67 31.17 -57.88 -37.66
N ALA A 68 30.03 -58.01 -38.34
CA ALA A 68 29.05 -56.94 -38.48
C ALA A 68 28.43 -56.55 -37.12
N LEU A 69 28.12 -57.53 -36.27
CA LEU A 69 27.64 -57.28 -34.90
C LEU A 69 28.71 -56.59 -34.04
N ILE A 70 29.96 -57.03 -34.13
CA ILE A 70 31.08 -56.38 -33.43
C ILE A 70 31.24 -54.93 -33.90
N ALA A 71 31.21 -54.69 -35.21
CA ALA A 71 31.32 -53.35 -35.77
C ALA A 71 30.16 -52.44 -35.33
N LEU A 72 28.92 -52.94 -35.37
CA LEU A 72 27.75 -52.22 -34.89
C LEU A 72 27.89 -51.84 -33.41
N PHE A 73 28.36 -52.77 -32.58
CA PHE A 73 28.56 -52.52 -31.16
C PHE A 73 29.64 -51.46 -30.92
N LEU A 74 30.76 -51.52 -31.65
CA LEU A 74 31.81 -50.50 -31.55
C LEU A 74 31.34 -49.12 -31.99
N ILE A 75 30.52 -49.03 -33.04
CA ILE A 75 29.92 -47.77 -33.51
C ILE A 75 28.99 -47.19 -32.45
N ALA A 76 28.13 -48.02 -31.86
CA ALA A 76 27.22 -47.59 -30.79
C ALA A 76 28.00 -47.11 -29.55
N LEU A 77 29.08 -47.81 -29.18
CA LEU A 77 29.93 -47.43 -28.06
C LEU A 77 30.64 -46.09 -28.32
N LEU A 78 31.17 -45.90 -29.53
CA LEU A 78 31.81 -44.66 -29.94
C LEU A 78 30.81 -43.49 -29.94
N TRP A 79 29.59 -43.72 -30.46
CA TRP A 79 28.52 -42.74 -30.43
C TRP A 79 28.11 -42.37 -29.00
N SER A 80 28.05 -43.33 -28.09
CA SER A 80 27.71 -43.08 -26.68
C SER A 80 28.75 -42.22 -25.96
N VAL A 81 30.02 -42.25 -26.37
CA VAL A 81 31.09 -41.43 -25.78
C VAL A 81 31.07 -40.01 -26.32
N ILE A 82 30.71 -39.83 -27.60
CA ILE A 82 30.76 -38.54 -28.30
C ILE A 82 29.43 -37.79 -28.21
N GLY A 83 28.31 -38.50 -28.17
CA GLY A 83 26.96 -37.94 -28.23
C GLY A 83 26.62 -37.13 -26.99
N GLN A 84 26.50 -35.81 -27.15
CA GLN A 84 25.94 -34.92 -26.15
C GLN A 84 24.43 -34.81 -26.40
N ILE A 85 23.63 -35.13 -25.40
CA ILE A 85 22.17 -34.99 -25.45
C ILE A 85 21.85 -33.69 -24.72
N ASP A 86 21.47 -32.65 -25.48
CA ASP A 86 21.04 -31.38 -24.92
C ASP A 86 19.64 -31.53 -24.31
N ILE A 87 19.58 -31.48 -22.98
CA ILE A 87 18.30 -31.46 -22.26
C ILE A 87 17.86 -30.01 -22.15
N VAL A 88 16.91 -29.60 -22.98
CA VAL A 88 16.27 -28.28 -22.89
C VAL A 88 15.14 -28.36 -21.87
N ALA A 89 15.36 -27.80 -20.68
CA ALA A 89 14.31 -27.61 -19.68
C ALA A 89 13.57 -26.30 -19.96
N VAL A 90 12.36 -26.39 -20.51
CA VAL A 90 11.49 -25.22 -20.71
C VAL A 90 10.76 -24.92 -19.40
N ALA A 91 11.12 -23.83 -18.74
CA ALA A 91 10.42 -23.30 -17.57
C ALA A 91 9.57 -22.09 -17.96
N SER A 92 8.29 -22.10 -17.59
CA SER A 92 7.38 -20.97 -17.78
C SER A 92 7.63 -19.89 -16.70
N GLY A 93 8.53 -18.96 -16.99
CA GLY A 93 8.71 -17.74 -16.18
C GLY A 93 7.71 -16.66 -16.60
N ARG A 94 7.05 -16.01 -15.63
CA ARG A 94 6.31 -14.76 -15.87
C ARG A 94 7.16 -13.59 -15.39
N ILE A 95 7.47 -12.66 -16.28
CA ILE A 95 8.11 -11.39 -15.91
C ILE A 95 7.06 -10.55 -15.18
N VAL A 96 7.25 -10.37 -13.87
CA VAL A 96 6.45 -9.45 -13.05
C VAL A 96 7.28 -8.20 -12.83
N VAL A 97 6.71 -7.05 -13.13
CA VAL A 97 7.32 -5.75 -12.80
C VAL A 97 7.34 -5.66 -11.28
N SER A 98 8.53 -5.60 -10.66
CA SER A 98 8.69 -5.54 -9.20
C SER A 98 8.15 -4.24 -8.61
N GLU A 99 8.07 -3.19 -9.42
CA GLU A 99 7.49 -1.92 -8.99
C GLU A 99 5.97 -2.02 -8.90
N ARG A 100 5.49 -2.01 -7.66
CA ARG A 100 4.08 -2.04 -7.32
C ARG A 100 3.34 -0.88 -7.99
N THR A 101 2.30 -1.17 -8.76
CA THR A 101 1.40 -0.16 -9.31
C THR A 101 0.88 0.74 -8.19
N LYS A 102 1.25 2.02 -8.21
CA LYS A 102 0.77 3.03 -7.26
C LYS A 102 -0.44 3.72 -7.86
N LEU A 103 -1.58 3.62 -7.19
CA LEU A 103 -2.80 4.27 -7.63
C LEU A 103 -2.82 5.71 -7.10
N VAL A 104 -2.70 6.69 -7.99
CA VAL A 104 -2.71 8.12 -7.66
C VAL A 104 -4.14 8.60 -7.61
N GLN A 105 -4.60 9.05 -6.44
CA GLN A 105 -5.94 9.61 -6.24
C GLN A 105 -5.85 11.08 -5.85
N PRO A 106 -6.73 11.94 -6.40
CA PRO A 106 -6.93 13.27 -5.87
C PRO A 106 -7.35 13.23 -4.40
N LEU A 107 -6.83 14.15 -3.58
CA LEU A 107 -7.24 14.32 -2.18
C LEU A 107 -8.69 14.83 -2.08
N GLU A 108 -9.11 15.61 -3.07
CA GLU A 108 -10.43 16.23 -3.15
C GLU A 108 -11.15 15.76 -4.43
N ARG A 109 -12.48 15.57 -4.33
CA ARG A 109 -13.31 15.19 -5.48
C ARG A 109 -13.65 16.44 -6.28
N SER A 110 -12.86 16.74 -7.30
CA SER A 110 -13.07 17.88 -8.21
C SER A 110 -13.17 17.43 -9.67
N VAL A 111 -13.67 18.31 -10.52
CA VAL A 111 -13.76 18.06 -11.96
C VAL A 111 -12.36 18.13 -12.58
N VAL A 112 -12.04 17.18 -13.46
CA VAL A 112 -10.78 17.18 -14.21
C VAL A 112 -10.84 18.27 -15.28
N ARG A 113 -9.93 19.24 -15.22
CA ARG A 113 -9.80 20.30 -16.22
C ARG A 113 -8.94 19.85 -17.40
N ARG A 114 -7.79 19.24 -17.11
CA ARG A 114 -6.86 18.78 -18.13
C ARG A 114 -5.99 17.63 -17.63
N VAL A 115 -5.77 16.63 -18.48
CA VAL A 115 -4.78 15.57 -18.25
C VAL A 115 -3.50 15.95 -19.01
N LEU A 116 -2.37 15.96 -18.32
CA LEU A 116 -1.08 16.47 -18.84
C LEU A 116 -0.17 15.36 -19.38
N VAL A 117 -0.54 14.10 -19.16
CA VAL A 117 0.26 12.91 -19.49
C VAL A 117 -0.57 11.94 -20.31
N LYS A 118 0.10 11.14 -21.15
CA LYS A 118 -0.51 10.04 -21.90
C LYS A 118 -0.11 8.69 -21.29
N ASP A 119 -0.91 7.67 -21.59
CA ASP A 119 -0.63 6.32 -21.14
C ASP A 119 0.74 5.85 -21.68
N GLY A 120 1.63 5.46 -20.77
CA GLY A 120 2.98 4.99 -21.10
C GLY A 120 4.08 6.06 -21.03
N ASP A 121 3.75 7.32 -20.76
CA ASP A 121 4.76 8.36 -20.55
C ASP A 121 5.53 8.12 -19.23
N PRO A 122 6.88 8.26 -19.22
CA PRO A 122 7.65 8.22 -17.98
C PRO A 122 7.39 9.48 -17.15
N VAL A 123 7.10 9.31 -15.86
CA VAL A 123 6.77 10.41 -14.94
C VAL A 123 7.67 10.41 -13.72
N GLU A 124 8.08 11.60 -13.29
CA GLU A 124 8.90 11.78 -12.08
C GLU A 124 8.03 12.09 -10.85
N ALA A 125 8.58 11.84 -9.66
CA ALA A 125 7.89 12.15 -8.41
C ALA A 125 7.69 13.67 -8.28
N GLY A 126 6.44 14.10 -8.07
CA GLY A 126 6.08 15.52 -7.95
C GLY A 126 5.69 16.20 -9.26
N GLN A 127 5.75 15.49 -10.40
CA GLN A 127 5.25 16.01 -11.66
C GLN A 127 3.72 16.16 -11.63
N VAL A 128 3.22 17.28 -12.17
CA VAL A 128 1.78 17.53 -12.29
C VAL A 128 1.20 16.63 -13.38
N LEU A 129 0.38 15.66 -12.99
CA LEU A 129 -0.25 14.68 -13.89
C LEU A 129 -1.58 15.18 -14.42
N VAL A 130 -2.38 15.79 -13.56
CA VAL A 130 -3.75 16.21 -13.83
C VAL A 130 -3.98 17.59 -13.21
N GLU A 131 -4.53 18.49 -14.01
CA GLU A 131 -5.02 19.79 -13.56
C GLU A 131 -6.50 19.65 -13.23
N LEU A 132 -6.84 19.94 -11.99
CA LEU A 132 -8.20 19.89 -11.45
C LEU A 132 -8.79 21.31 -11.45
N ASP A 133 -10.12 21.44 -11.59
CA ASP A 133 -10.79 22.73 -11.49
C ASP A 133 -10.73 23.29 -10.05
N PRO A 134 -10.05 24.43 -9.82
CA PRO A 134 -9.87 24.98 -8.48
C PRO A 134 -11.07 25.80 -7.99
N THR A 135 -12.15 25.93 -8.76
CA THR A 135 -13.26 26.84 -8.47
C THR A 135 -13.90 26.54 -7.11
N SER A 136 -14.22 25.28 -6.82
CA SER A 136 -14.81 24.87 -5.54
C SER A 136 -13.85 25.09 -4.38
N ALA A 137 -12.61 24.62 -4.50
CA ALA A 137 -11.60 24.79 -3.44
C ALA A 137 -11.29 26.26 -3.14
N SER A 138 -11.30 27.11 -4.18
CA SER A 138 -11.09 28.56 -4.02
C SER A 138 -12.28 29.25 -3.35
N ALA A 139 -13.51 28.84 -3.70
CA ALA A 139 -14.73 29.33 -3.05
C ALA A 139 -14.77 28.93 -1.57
N ASP A 140 -14.44 27.66 -1.25
CA ASP A 140 -14.38 27.16 0.12
C ASP A 140 -13.34 27.94 0.93
N LYS A 141 -12.13 28.13 0.38
CA LYS A 141 -11.09 28.94 1.02
C LYS A 141 -11.57 30.36 1.31
N THR A 142 -12.21 31.00 0.34
CA THR A 142 -12.73 32.37 0.50
C THR A 142 -13.79 32.43 1.60
N SER A 143 -14.72 31.45 1.62
CA SER A 143 -15.75 31.38 2.67
C SER A 143 -15.16 31.17 4.06
N ILE A 144 -14.15 30.31 4.20
CA ILE A 144 -13.46 30.07 5.48
C ILE A 144 -12.68 31.31 5.93
N ASP A 145 -12.01 32.00 5.00
CA ASP A 145 -11.30 33.25 5.31
C ASP A 145 -12.27 34.35 5.77
N GLU A 146 -13.45 34.47 5.15
CA GLU A 146 -14.50 35.39 5.57
C GLU A 146 -15.08 35.03 6.96
N GLN A 147 -15.35 33.75 7.21
CA GLN A 147 -15.80 33.28 8.52
C GLN A 147 -14.75 33.56 9.61
N LEU A 148 -13.48 33.33 9.31
CA LEU A 148 -12.37 33.62 10.21
C LEU A 148 -12.31 35.12 10.54
N LYS A 149 -12.41 35.99 9.53
CA LYS A 149 -12.43 37.45 9.74
C LYS A 149 -13.62 37.89 10.58
N SER A 150 -14.81 37.35 10.31
CA SER A 150 -16.02 37.63 11.09
C SER A 150 -15.84 37.24 12.57
N ALA A 151 -15.38 36.01 12.83
CA ALA A 151 -15.14 35.52 14.19
C ALA A 151 -14.06 36.34 14.93
N GLN A 152 -12.99 36.74 14.23
CA GLN A 152 -11.97 37.62 14.79
C GLN A 152 -12.52 39.01 15.14
N SER A 153 -13.39 39.57 14.29
CA SER A 153 -14.05 40.86 14.54
C SER A 153 -14.92 40.80 15.79
N GLU A 154 -15.75 39.77 15.90
CA GLU A 154 -16.61 39.55 17.06
C GLU A 154 -15.80 39.41 18.35
N LEU A 155 -14.70 38.64 18.32
CA LEU A 155 -13.83 38.47 19.48
C LEU A 155 -13.22 39.80 19.94
N LEU A 156 -12.70 40.61 19.01
CA LEU A 156 -12.08 41.89 19.33
C LEU A 156 -13.12 42.89 19.86
N ARG A 157 -14.29 42.95 19.23
CA ARG A 157 -15.39 43.84 19.65
C ARG A 157 -15.89 43.47 21.04
N THR A 158 -16.17 42.19 21.29
CA THR A 158 -16.63 41.69 22.59
C THR A 158 -15.60 41.98 23.68
N ARG A 159 -14.30 41.82 23.38
CA ARG A 159 -13.21 42.19 24.29
C ARG A 159 -13.17 43.69 24.57
N ALA A 160 -13.33 44.54 23.56
CA ALA A 160 -13.34 45.99 23.73
C ALA A 160 -14.55 46.45 24.56
N LEU A 161 -15.74 45.90 24.30
CA LEU A 161 -16.97 46.23 25.04
C LEU A 161 -16.91 45.76 26.50
N SER A 162 -16.45 44.53 26.76
CA SER A 162 -16.30 44.03 28.13
C SER A 162 -15.33 44.89 28.95
N GLN A 163 -14.21 45.32 28.35
CA GLN A 163 -13.28 46.24 29.02
C GLN A 163 -13.92 47.59 29.34
N ALA A 164 -14.71 48.16 28.43
CA ALA A 164 -15.41 49.43 28.65
C ALA A 164 -16.48 49.32 29.74
N ILE A 165 -17.17 48.18 29.86
CA ILE A 165 -18.13 47.93 30.94
C ILE A 165 -17.42 47.89 32.31
N HIS A 166 -16.27 47.21 32.39
CA HIS A 166 -15.50 47.14 33.64
C HIS A 166 -14.74 48.43 33.98
N ARG A 167 -14.42 49.25 32.97
CA ARG A 167 -13.74 50.54 33.10
C ARG A 167 -14.45 51.62 32.31
N PRO A 168 -15.54 52.20 32.85
CA PRO A 168 -16.40 53.13 32.11
C PRO A 168 -15.73 54.45 31.71
N SER A 169 -14.54 54.75 32.25
CA SER A 169 -13.75 55.93 31.88
C SER A 169 -12.99 55.77 30.55
N LEU A 170 -12.97 54.57 29.96
CA LEU A 170 -12.20 54.25 28.75
C LEU A 170 -13.17 53.98 27.58
N LEU A 171 -13.02 54.73 26.50
CA LEU A 171 -13.80 54.50 25.28
C LEU A 171 -13.41 53.14 24.67
N PRO A 172 -14.38 52.28 24.29
CA PRO A 172 -14.06 51.01 23.67
C PRO A 172 -13.35 51.26 22.33
N GLY A 173 -12.22 50.59 22.13
CA GLY A 173 -11.43 50.66 20.92
C GLY A 173 -10.77 49.31 20.62
N LEU A 174 -10.60 49.01 19.33
CA LEU A 174 -9.99 47.76 18.87
C LEU A 174 -8.47 47.66 19.11
N GLY A 175 -7.85 48.68 19.71
CA GLY A 175 -6.39 48.78 19.82
C GLY A 175 -5.71 48.95 18.45
N ASP A 176 -4.38 49.07 18.46
CA ASP A 176 -3.57 49.24 17.25
C ASP A 176 -3.13 47.92 16.62
N VAL A 177 -3.24 46.81 17.38
CA VAL A 177 -2.79 45.48 16.94
C VAL A 177 -3.97 44.71 16.36
N LEU A 178 -4.10 44.74 15.04
CA LEU A 178 -5.08 43.97 14.28
C LEU A 178 -4.49 42.61 13.85
N PRO A 179 -5.33 41.57 13.67
CA PRO A 179 -4.88 40.27 13.19
C PRO A 179 -4.22 40.36 11.79
N ALA A 180 -3.21 39.53 11.56
CA ALA A 180 -2.57 39.43 10.25
C ALA A 180 -3.58 38.96 9.18
N GLY A 181 -3.67 39.68 8.05
CA GLY A 181 -4.58 39.37 6.94
C GLY A 181 -5.82 40.27 6.84
N TRP A 182 -6.00 41.22 7.76
CA TRP A 182 -7.07 42.21 7.66
C TRP A 182 -6.70 43.33 6.68
N SER A 183 -7.63 43.65 5.80
CA SER A 183 -7.52 44.84 4.96
C SER A 183 -7.86 46.11 5.76
N GLU A 184 -7.48 47.27 5.24
CA GLU A 184 -7.88 48.55 5.84
C GLU A 184 -9.41 48.73 5.85
N SER A 185 -10.10 48.19 4.85
CA SER A 185 -11.57 48.12 4.83
C SER A 185 -12.14 47.29 5.97
N ASP A 186 -11.56 46.12 6.25
CA ASP A 186 -12.02 45.23 7.33
C ASP A 186 -11.88 45.93 8.70
N ALA A 187 -10.73 46.58 8.91
CA ALA A 187 -10.47 47.35 10.13
C ALA A 187 -11.41 48.54 10.29
N ARG A 188 -11.70 49.28 9.20
CA ARG A 188 -12.69 50.36 9.21
C ARG A 188 -14.09 49.84 9.53
N ALA A 189 -14.52 48.76 8.88
CA ALA A 189 -15.83 48.15 9.10
C ALA A 189 -16.01 47.73 10.57
N ALA A 190 -15.03 47.03 11.15
CA ALA A 190 -15.09 46.58 12.54
C ALA A 190 -15.11 47.76 13.55
N ARG A 191 -14.38 48.85 13.27
CA ARG A 191 -14.39 50.06 14.12
C ARG A 191 -15.72 50.79 14.05
N THR A 192 -16.32 50.92 12.87
CA THR A 192 -17.65 51.51 12.70
C THR A 192 -18.69 50.70 13.46
N GLN A 193 -18.69 49.39 13.23
CA GLN A 193 -19.54 48.44 13.92
C GLN A 193 -19.43 48.51 15.46
N LEU A 194 -18.21 48.62 16.01
CA LEU A 194 -18.00 48.79 17.45
C LEU A 194 -18.63 50.09 17.96
N ARG A 195 -18.40 51.19 17.22
CA ARG A 195 -18.91 52.50 17.58
C ARG A 195 -20.43 52.52 17.61
N ASP A 196 -21.06 51.87 16.63
CA ASP A 196 -22.51 51.75 16.54
C ASP A 196 -23.06 50.98 17.74
N GLU A 197 -22.51 49.81 18.06
CA GLU A 197 -22.91 49.03 19.25
C GLU A 197 -22.69 49.79 20.56
N TRP A 198 -21.60 50.54 20.69
CA TRP A 198 -21.35 51.36 21.87
C TRP A 198 -22.35 52.52 21.99
N SER A 199 -22.72 53.15 20.88
CA SER A 199 -23.74 54.21 20.86
C SER A 199 -25.11 53.67 21.27
N ASP A 200 -25.45 52.45 20.85
CA ASP A 200 -26.70 51.79 21.25
C ASP A 200 -26.71 51.43 22.75
N ILE A 201 -25.60 50.89 23.26
CA ILE A 201 -25.47 50.57 24.70
C ILE A 201 -25.57 51.83 25.55
N THR A 202 -24.87 52.90 25.17
CA THR A 202 -24.89 54.18 25.90
C THR A 202 -26.25 54.86 25.83
N ALA A 203 -26.95 54.79 24.68
CA ALA A 203 -28.32 55.29 24.55
C ALA A 203 -29.30 54.51 25.44
N LYS A 204 -29.17 53.17 25.51
CA LYS A 204 -29.98 52.34 26.42
C LYS A 204 -29.72 52.71 27.88
N LEU A 205 -28.47 52.88 28.28
CA LEU A 205 -28.09 53.31 29.63
C LEU A 205 -28.63 54.69 29.97
N ALA A 206 -28.53 55.66 29.06
CA ALA A 206 -29.06 57.01 29.25
C ALA A 206 -30.58 57.00 29.39
N ARG A 207 -31.28 56.20 28.58
CA ARG A 207 -32.73 56.00 28.69
C ARG A 207 -33.12 55.43 30.05
N THR A 208 -32.46 54.36 30.51
CA THR A 208 -32.74 53.77 31.82
C THR A 208 -32.43 54.76 32.95
N ALA A 209 -31.35 55.54 32.84
CA ALA A 209 -30.99 56.57 33.82
C ALA A 209 -32.05 57.69 33.91
N ALA A 210 -32.66 58.08 32.79
CA ALA A 210 -33.75 59.06 32.76
C ALA A 210 -35.07 58.54 33.36
N GLU A 211 -35.27 57.21 33.39
CA GLU A 211 -36.47 56.59 33.95
C GLU A 211 -36.43 56.53 35.49
N ILE A 212 -35.24 56.39 36.08
CA ILE A 212 -35.01 56.39 37.54
C ILE A 212 -35.68 57.59 38.24
N PRO A 213 -35.39 58.87 37.89
CA PRO A 213 -35.98 60.03 38.58
C PRO A 213 -37.51 60.04 38.47
N THR A 214 -38.05 59.68 37.30
CA THR A 214 -39.50 59.60 37.05
C THR A 214 -40.16 58.58 37.99
N SER A 215 -39.56 57.40 38.12
CA SER A 215 -40.07 56.35 39.02
C SER A 215 -40.00 56.75 40.50
N THR A 216 -38.91 57.40 40.93
CA THR A 216 -38.79 57.93 42.30
C THR A 216 -39.81 59.05 42.57
N ALA A 217 -40.10 59.91 41.60
CA ALA A 217 -41.12 60.96 41.74
C ALA A 217 -42.53 60.36 41.90
N CYS A 218 -42.89 59.34 41.10
CA CYS A 218 -44.15 58.62 41.25
C CYS A 218 -44.28 57.95 42.62
N SER A 219 -43.24 57.25 43.10
CA SER A 219 -43.29 56.57 44.41
C SER A 219 -43.44 57.56 45.58
N THR A 220 -42.76 58.71 45.53
CA THR A 220 -42.88 59.79 46.52
C THR A 220 -44.30 60.36 46.50
N GLY A 221 -44.88 60.60 45.31
CA GLY A 221 -46.27 61.05 45.17
C GLY A 221 -47.29 60.06 45.75
N VAL A 222 -47.11 58.76 45.54
CA VAL A 222 -48.01 57.72 46.10
C VAL A 222 -47.93 57.68 47.63
N LEU A 223 -46.75 57.81 48.22
CA LEU A 223 -46.58 57.84 49.69
C LEU A 223 -47.23 59.07 50.31
N THR A 224 -47.13 60.24 49.68
CA THR A 224 -47.85 61.46 50.15
C THR A 224 -49.37 61.32 50.05
N THR A 225 -49.87 60.61 49.03
CA THR A 225 -51.32 60.34 48.88
C THR A 225 -51.82 59.35 49.92
N ARG A 226 -51.03 58.33 50.28
CA ARG A 226 -51.42 57.32 51.29
C ARG A 226 -51.46 57.89 52.72
N VAL A 227 -50.65 58.91 53.05
CA VAL A 227 -50.72 59.63 54.34
C VAL A 227 -51.91 60.59 54.40
N ARG A 228 -52.49 60.96 53.25
CA ARG A 228 -53.70 61.77 53.15
C ARG A 228 -54.95 60.88 53.03
N LEU A 229 -55.19 60.02 54.01
CA LEU A 229 -56.53 59.52 54.29
C LEU A 229 -57.13 60.43 55.38
N PRO A 230 -58.16 61.23 55.10
CA PRO A 230 -58.78 62.07 56.12
C PRO A 230 -59.45 61.20 57.19
N ALA A 231 -59.01 61.37 58.43
CA ALA A 231 -59.72 60.90 59.61
C ALA A 231 -60.96 61.79 59.84
N THR A 232 -62.08 61.52 59.18
CA THR A 232 -63.45 62.04 59.48
C THR A 232 -64.41 61.52 58.40
N GLN A 233 -65.56 60.88 58.63
CA GLN A 233 -66.43 60.71 59.79
C GLN A 233 -67.04 59.29 59.76
N ALA A 234 -67.24 58.70 60.94
CA ALA A 234 -68.20 57.62 61.12
C ALA A 234 -69.62 58.18 60.94
N PRO A 235 -70.51 57.58 60.13
CA PRO A 235 -71.91 57.95 60.12
C PRO A 235 -72.63 57.34 61.32
N THR A 236 -72.78 58.15 62.37
CA THR A 236 -73.74 57.92 63.45
C THR A 236 -75.12 58.36 62.96
N SER A 237 -75.83 57.51 62.22
CA SER A 237 -77.28 57.65 62.01
C SER A 237 -77.93 56.29 61.73
N TRP A 238 -78.14 55.52 62.79
CA TRP A 238 -79.24 54.56 62.84
C TRP A 238 -80.51 55.31 63.24
N MET A 239 -81.67 54.91 62.69
CA MET A 239 -83.03 55.43 62.91
C MET A 239 -83.43 56.70 62.16
N ALA A 240 -84.07 56.53 61.00
CA ALA A 240 -85.40 57.10 60.71
C ALA A 240 -85.79 56.79 59.24
N TRP A 241 -86.38 55.62 59.02
CA TRP A 241 -87.37 55.44 57.94
C TRP A 241 -88.58 54.76 58.57
N GLN A 242 -89.57 55.57 58.92
CA GLN A 242 -90.93 55.15 59.25
C GLN A 242 -91.68 54.92 57.92
N ALA A 243 -92.33 53.77 57.81
CA ALA A 243 -93.46 53.58 56.92
C ALA A 243 -94.64 54.48 57.37
N PRO A 244 -95.52 54.86 56.44
CA PRO A 244 -96.94 54.99 56.77
C PRO A 244 -97.78 53.92 56.08
N THR A 245 -98.72 53.45 56.88
CA THR A 245 -99.78 52.45 56.75
C THR A 245 -100.80 52.67 55.64
N ALA A 246 -101.49 51.55 55.32
CA ALA A 246 -102.84 51.42 54.76
C ALA A 246 -103.03 51.66 53.26
#